data_AF-A0A923PSX7-F1
#
_entry.id   AF-A0A923PSX7-F1
#
_cell.length_a   1.000
_cell.length_b   1.000
_cell.length_c   1.000
_cell.angle_alpha   90.00
_cell.angle_beta   90.00
_cell.angle_gamma   90.00
#
_symmetry.space_group_name_H-M   'P 1'
#
loop_
_entity.id
_entity.type
_entity.pdbx_description
1 polymer ?
#
loop_
_entity_poly.entity_id
_entity_poly.type
_entity_poly.pdbx_seq_one_letter_code
_entity_poly.pdbx_strand_id
1 'polypeptide(L)'
;MNPTYYYLLHIFSLFVLTAHTFMAFANPLPANKKKTMVITGIAGLLALISGFGLLAKLHPGTLPGWVIVKFVCWIGLMALAGIVYRRPHLRDKLAFTALSLILIALVMVYVRPL
;
A
#
# COMPACT_ATOMS: atom_id res chain seq x y z
N MET A 1 -7.32 8.62 21.51
CA MET A 1 -7.76 7.44 20.73
C MET A 1 -6.81 6.29 20.97
N ASN A 2 -7.36 5.09 21.17
CA ASN A 2 -6.62 3.85 21.37
C ASN A 2 -5.83 3.48 20.08
N PRO A 3 -4.52 3.15 20.15
CA PRO A 3 -3.73 2.71 18.99
C PRO A 3 -4.36 1.58 18.17
N THR A 4 -5.16 0.71 18.79
CA THR A 4 -5.90 -0.37 18.10
C THR A 4 -6.76 0.14 16.95
N TYR A 5 -7.34 1.34 17.07
CA TYR A 5 -8.10 1.94 15.96
C TYR A 5 -7.23 2.15 14.72
N TYR A 6 -6.03 2.72 14.90
CA TYR A 6 -5.10 2.95 13.79
C TYR A 6 -4.58 1.64 13.20
N TYR A 7 -4.33 0.62 14.03
CA TYR A 7 -3.96 -0.72 13.55
C TYR A 7 -5.01 -1.32 12.62
N LEU A 8 -6.27 -1.35 13.08
CA LEU A 8 -7.38 -1.92 12.30
C LEU A 8 -7.58 -1.18 10.98
N LEU A 9 -7.64 0.16 11.04
CA LEU A 9 -7.81 0.97 9.85
C LEU A 9 -6.64 0.81 8.86
N HIS A 10 -5.40 0.74 9.36
CA HIS A 10 -4.22 0.57 8.53
C HIS A 10 -4.22 -0.78 7.82
N ILE A 11 -4.37 -1.88 8.56
CA ILE A 11 -4.34 -3.24 7.99
C ILE A 11 -5.49 -3.43 7.00
N PHE A 12 -6.71 -3.00 7.36
CA PHE A 12 -7.86 -3.12 6.47
C PHE A 12 -7.64 -2.35 5.16
N SER A 13 -7.13 -1.12 5.25
CA SER A 13 -6.84 -0.29 4.08
C SER A 13 -5.76 -0.93 3.19
N LEU A 14 -4.73 -1.55 3.78
CA LEU A 14 -3.70 -2.28 3.04
C LEU A 14 -4.27 -3.50 2.32
N PHE A 15 -5.20 -4.24 2.93
CA PHE A 15 -5.89 -5.35 2.25
C PHE A 15 -6.72 -4.85 1.07
N VAL A 16 -7.49 -3.78 1.25
CA VAL A 16 -8.30 -3.20 0.17
C VAL A 16 -7.41 -2.71 -0.98
N LEU A 17 -6.33 -1.97 -0.66
CA LEU A 17 -5.36 -1.48 -1.63
C LEU A 17 -4.73 -2.63 -2.41
N THR A 18 -4.24 -3.64 -1.70
CA THR A 18 -3.57 -4.80 -2.29
C THR A 18 -4.53 -5.59 -3.19
N ALA A 19 -5.70 -5.96 -2.67
CA ALA A 19 -6.70 -6.73 -3.40
C ALA A 19 -7.13 -6.01 -4.70
N HIS A 20 -7.42 -4.71 -4.64
CA HIS A 20 -7.82 -3.96 -5.82
C HIS A 20 -6.67 -3.74 -6.81
N THR A 21 -5.44 -3.65 -6.33
CA THR A 21 -4.25 -3.59 -7.19
C THR A 21 -4.06 -4.88 -7.98
N PHE A 22 -4.16 -6.05 -7.33
CA PHE A 22 -4.07 -7.34 -8.03
C PHE A 22 -5.29 -7.62 -8.92
N MET A 23 -6.50 -7.18 -8.52
CA MET A 23 -7.67 -7.23 -9.39
C MET A 23 -7.46 -6.39 -10.67
N ALA A 24 -6.80 -5.23 -10.56
CA ALA A 24 -6.44 -4.41 -11.71
C ALA A 24 -5.45 -5.12 -12.65
N PHE A 25 -4.50 -5.87 -12.09
CA PHE A 25 -3.55 -6.68 -12.88
C PHE A 25 -4.23 -7.85 -13.58
N ALA A 26 -5.16 -8.52 -12.89
CA ALA A 26 -5.90 -9.65 -13.44
C ALA A 26 -6.82 -9.24 -14.59
N ASN A 27 -7.41 -8.03 -14.51
CA ASN A 27 -8.37 -7.55 -15.51
C ASN A 27 -8.23 -6.03 -15.81
N PRO A 28 -7.18 -5.62 -16.56
CA PRO A 28 -6.85 -4.21 -16.81
C PRO A 28 -7.73 -3.55 -17.89
N LEU A 29 -9.04 -3.82 -17.87
CA LEU A 29 -9.99 -3.22 -18.81
C LEU A 29 -10.25 -1.74 -18.49
N PRO A 30 -10.38 -0.86 -19.51
CA PRO A 30 -10.69 0.55 -19.30
C PRO A 30 -11.96 0.80 -18.48
N ALA A 31 -12.98 -0.06 -18.61
CA ALA A 31 -14.22 0.01 -17.84
C ALA A 31 -14.00 -0.09 -16.32
N ASN A 32 -12.99 -0.86 -15.89
CA ASN A 32 -12.68 -1.08 -14.48
C ASN A 32 -11.81 0.05 -13.90
N LYS A 33 -11.13 0.83 -14.74
CA LYS A 33 -10.13 1.82 -14.36
C LYS A 33 -10.65 2.83 -13.33
N LYS A 34 -11.81 3.44 -13.58
CA LYS A 34 -12.36 4.47 -12.69
C LYS A 34 -12.62 3.91 -11.29
N LYS A 35 -13.26 2.75 -11.20
CA LYS A 35 -13.58 2.09 -9.94
C LYS A 35 -12.32 1.73 -9.16
N THR A 36 -11.36 1.07 -9.82
CA THR A 36 -10.08 0.71 -9.19
C THR A 36 -9.36 1.95 -8.67
N MET A 37 -9.19 2.99 -9.48
CA MET A 37 -8.45 4.19 -9.09
C MET A 37 -9.06 4.91 -7.88
N VAL A 38 -10.40 4.97 -7.80
CA VAL A 38 -11.09 5.56 -6.65
C VAL A 38 -10.86 4.71 -5.40
N ILE A 39 -11.03 3.38 -5.50
CA ILE A 39 -10.91 2.50 -4.33
C ILE A 39 -9.46 2.44 -3.84
N THR A 40 -8.48 2.26 -4.74
CA THR A 40 -7.06 2.24 -4.35
C THR A 40 -6.58 3.61 -3.87
N GLY A 41 -7.15 4.71 -4.39
CA GLY A 41 -6.87 6.06 -3.90
C GLY A 41 -7.34 6.26 -2.47
N ILE A 42 -8.60 5.92 -2.16
CA ILE A 42 -9.17 6.02 -0.81
C ILE A 42 -8.43 5.08 0.15
N ALA A 43 -8.22 3.82 -0.24
CA ALA A 43 -7.50 2.85 0.57
C ALA A 43 -6.06 3.29 0.85
N GLY A 44 -5.36 3.82 -0.16
CA GLY A 44 -4.02 4.37 0.02
C GLY A 44 -4.00 5.55 1.00
N LEU A 45 -4.94 6.50 0.87
CA LEU A 45 -5.05 7.63 1.79
C LEU A 45 -5.31 7.18 3.24
N LEU A 46 -6.26 6.27 3.43
CA LEU A 46 -6.57 5.72 4.75
C LEU A 46 -5.39 4.94 5.33
N ALA A 47 -4.68 4.16 4.52
CA ALA A 47 -3.46 3.46 4.94
C ALA A 47 -2.38 4.44 5.40
N LEU A 48 -2.17 5.55 4.68
CA LEU A 48 -1.17 6.55 5.07
C LEU A 48 -1.58 7.28 6.36
N ILE A 49 -2.80 7.81 6.45
CA ILE A 49 -3.29 8.53 7.64
C ILE A 49 -3.20 7.64 8.88
N SER A 50 -3.66 6.38 8.77
CA SER A 50 -3.62 5.44 9.89
C SER A 50 -2.20 4.98 10.23
N GLY A 51 -1.32 4.82 9.23
CA GLY A 51 0.08 4.46 9.43
C GLY A 51 0.86 5.55 10.18
N PHE A 52 0.70 6.81 9.77
CA PHE A 52 1.31 7.94 10.49
C PHE A 52 0.65 8.20 11.84
N GLY A 53 -0.67 8.00 11.95
CA GLY A 53 -1.38 8.05 13.23
C GLY A 53 -0.83 7.02 14.22
N LEU A 54 -0.54 5.80 13.74
CA LEU A 54 0.10 4.76 14.55
C LEU A 54 1.53 5.13 14.93
N LEU A 55 2.31 5.65 13.98
CA LEU A 55 3.66 6.14 14.24
C LEU A 55 3.69 7.18 15.36
N ALA A 56 2.80 8.19 15.30
CA ALA A 56 2.72 9.24 16.31
C ALA A 56 2.36 8.71 17.72
N LYS A 57 1.73 7.54 17.81
CA LYS A 57 1.37 6.90 19.09
C LYS A 57 2.45 5.97 19.64
N LEU A 58 3.16 5.26 18.76
CA LEU A 58 4.15 4.25 19.16
C LEU A 58 5.58 4.80 19.21
N HIS A 59 5.88 5.79 18.38
CA HIS A 59 7.22 6.34 18.16
C HIS A 59 7.16 7.87 18.13
N PRO A 60 6.70 8.53 19.20
CA PRO A 60 6.53 9.98 19.22
C PRO A 60 7.86 10.69 18.94
N GLY A 61 7.85 11.62 17.98
CA GLY A 61 9.02 12.43 17.62
C GLY A 61 10.14 11.69 16.89
N THR A 62 9.95 10.43 16.51
CA THR A 62 10.96 9.65 15.78
C THR A 62 10.39 9.09 14.49
N LEU A 63 11.18 9.13 13.41
CA LEU A 63 10.86 8.50 12.13
C LEU A 63 11.92 7.43 11.83
N PRO A 64 11.75 6.20 12.36
CA PRO A 64 12.70 5.11 12.14
C PRO A 64 12.91 4.83 10.65
N GLY A 65 14.13 4.41 10.26
CA GLY A 65 14.47 4.19 8.85
C GLY A 65 13.57 3.13 8.20
N TRP A 66 13.21 2.06 8.92
CA TRP A 66 12.30 1.03 8.42
C TRP A 66 10.90 1.56 8.06
N VAL A 67 10.44 2.64 8.71
CA VAL A 67 9.15 3.29 8.41
C VAL A 67 9.21 3.99 7.06
N ILE A 68 10.32 4.65 6.76
CA ILE A 68 10.56 5.32 5.47
C ILE A 68 10.50 4.28 4.34
N VAL A 69 11.17 3.13 4.52
CA VAL A 69 11.15 2.05 3.53
C VAL A 69 9.72 1.54 3.29
N LYS A 70 8.94 1.30 4.36
CA LYS A 70 7.53 0.90 4.23
C LYS A 70 6.70 1.95 3.51
N PHE A 71 6.89 3.21 3.84
CA PHE A 71 6.16 4.32 3.21
C PHE A 71 6.41 4.35 1.70
N VAL A 72 7.67 4.21 1.28
CA VAL A 72 8.03 4.11 -0.15
C VAL A 72 7.36 2.90 -0.80
N CYS A 73 7.32 1.75 -0.12
CA CYS A 73 6.66 0.55 -0.64
C CYS A 73 5.15 0.76 -0.86
N TRP A 74 4.47 1.41 0.08
CA TRP A 74 3.03 1.68 -0.03
C TRP A 74 2.71 2.70 -1.12
N ILE A 75 3.51 3.76 -1.27
CA ILE A 75 3.37 4.69 -2.39
C ILE A 75 3.63 3.98 -3.73
N GLY A 76 4.64 3.11 -3.78
CA GLY A 76 4.90 2.28 -4.96
C GLY A 76 3.68 1.45 -5.33
N LEU A 77 3.06 0.77 -4.37
CA LEU A 77 1.86 -0.05 -4.60
C LEU A 77 0.68 0.79 -5.11
N MET A 78 0.46 1.99 -4.54
CA MET A 78 -0.57 2.94 -5.01
C MET A 78 -0.34 3.36 -6.47
N ALA A 79 0.91 3.60 -6.86
CA ALA A 79 1.26 3.96 -8.24
C ALA A 79 1.01 2.81 -9.22
N LEU A 80 1.35 1.58 -8.85
CA LEU A 80 1.18 0.40 -9.72
C LEU A 80 -0.28 0.17 -10.13
N ALA A 81 -1.24 0.44 -9.23
CA ALA A 81 -2.67 0.35 -9.52
C ALA A 81 -3.11 1.21 -10.72
N GLY A 82 -2.48 2.37 -10.94
CA GLY A 82 -2.74 3.23 -12.09
C GLY A 82 -1.91 2.88 -13.32
N ILE A 83 -0.67 2.43 -13.13
CA ILE A 83 0.28 2.12 -14.22
C ILE A 83 -0.22 0.97 -15.09
N VAL A 84 -0.86 -0.04 -14.51
CA VAL A 84 -1.34 -1.20 -15.27
C VAL A 84 -2.29 -0.81 -16.41
N TYR A 85 -3.13 0.21 -16.21
CA TYR A 85 -4.05 0.68 -17.25
C TYR A 85 -3.35 1.43 -18.39
N ARG A 86 -2.13 1.92 -18.17
CA ARG A 86 -1.30 2.55 -19.22
C ARG A 86 -0.39 1.53 -19.92
N ARG A 87 0.01 0.48 -19.20
CA ARG A 87 0.92 -0.57 -19.70
C ARG A 87 0.39 -1.98 -19.37
N PRO A 88 -0.75 -2.42 -19.94
CA PRO A 88 -1.35 -3.72 -19.60
C PRO A 88 -0.45 -4.91 -19.93
N HIS A 89 0.38 -4.79 -20.97
CA HIS A 89 1.35 -5.82 -21.38
C HIS A 89 2.44 -6.10 -20.32
N LEU A 90 2.60 -5.23 -19.32
CA LEU A 90 3.54 -5.42 -18.21
C LEU A 90 2.89 -6.05 -16.97
N ARG A 91 1.63 -6.50 -17.04
CA ARG A 91 0.87 -6.96 -15.86
C ARG A 91 1.65 -7.95 -14.97
N ASP A 92 2.36 -8.90 -15.55
CA ASP A 92 3.07 -9.94 -14.78
C ASP A 92 4.29 -9.33 -14.07
N LYS A 93 5.01 -8.42 -14.74
CA LYS A 93 6.10 -7.65 -14.13
C LYS A 93 5.58 -6.73 -13.03
N LEU A 94 4.46 -6.05 -13.24
CA LEU A 94 3.84 -5.18 -12.24
C LEU A 94 3.34 -5.98 -11.03
N ALA A 95 2.78 -7.17 -11.24
CA ALA A 95 2.37 -8.08 -10.17
C ALA A 95 3.58 -8.55 -9.36
N PHE A 96 4.67 -8.93 -10.02
CA PHE A 96 5.91 -9.30 -9.33
C PHE A 96 6.51 -8.14 -8.53
N THR A 97 6.51 -6.93 -9.09
CA THR A 97 6.95 -5.72 -8.37
C THR A 97 6.05 -5.46 -7.17
N ALA A 98 4.73 -5.57 -7.30
CA ALA A 98 3.80 -5.39 -6.19
C ALA A 98 4.04 -6.41 -5.06
N LEU A 99 4.24 -7.69 -5.39
CA LEU A 99 4.59 -8.73 -4.42
C LEU A 99 5.91 -8.40 -3.70
N SER A 100 6.91 -7.94 -4.45
CA SER A 100 8.21 -7.55 -3.89
C SER A 100 8.07 -6.37 -2.92
N LEU A 101 7.30 -5.34 -3.28
CA LEU A 101 7.04 -4.19 -2.39
C LEU A 101 6.32 -4.60 -1.10
N ILE A 102 5.33 -5.50 -1.21
CA ILE A 102 4.61 -6.01 -0.04
C ILE A 102 5.53 -6.82 0.86
N LEU A 103 6.36 -7.71 0.29
CA LEU A 103 7.31 -8.52 1.05
C LEU A 103 8.34 -7.64 1.76
N ILE A 104 8.91 -6.64 1.07
CA ILE A 104 9.85 -5.69 1.68
C ILE A 104 9.18 -4.95 2.83
N ALA A 105 7.96 -4.43 2.63
CA ALA A 105 7.23 -3.74 3.67
C ALA A 105 6.93 -4.63 4.90
N LEU A 106 6.65 -5.91 4.67
CA LEU A 106 6.44 -6.91 5.73
C LEU A 106 7.73 -7.16 6.51
N VAL A 107 8.85 -7.43 5.82
CA VAL A 107 10.16 -7.66 6.43
C VAL A 107 10.57 -6.46 7.30
N MET A 108 10.34 -5.24 6.81
CA MET A 108 10.68 -4.01 7.55
C MET A 108 9.90 -3.85 8.87
N VAL A 109 8.69 -4.42 8.99
CA VAL A 109 7.93 -4.41 10.26
C VAL A 109 8.55 -5.32 11.31
N TYR A 110 9.02 -6.50 10.90
CA TYR A 110 9.46 -7.54 11.81
C TYR A 110 10.95 -7.46 12.13
N VAL A 111 11.78 -7.22 11.12
CA VAL A 111 13.25 -7.17 11.30
C VAL A 111 13.69 -5.81 11.84
N ARG A 112 12.95 -4.74 11.51
CA ARG A 112 13.27 -3.34 11.88
C ARG A 112 14.77 -3.01 11.73
N PRO A 113 15.41 -3.30 10.57
CA PRO A 113 16.87 -3.30 10.46
C PRO A 113 17.53 -1.91 10.46
N LEU A 114 16.78 -0.82 10.71
CA LEU A 114 17.21 0.57 10.53
C LEU A 114 16.61 1.49 11.61
#